data_AF-A0A101I1S2-F1
#
_entry.id   AF-A0A101I1S2-F1
#
_cell.length_a   1.000
_cell.length_b   1.000
_cell.length_c   1.000
_cell.angle_alpha   90.00
_cell.angle_beta   90.00
_cell.angle_gamma   90.00
#
_symmetry.space_group_name_H-M   'P 1'
#
loop_
_entity.id
_entity.type
_entity.pdbx_description
1 polymer ?
#
loop_
_entity_poly.entity_id
_entity_poly.type
_entity_poly.pdbx_seq_one_letter_code
_entity_poly.pdbx_strand_id
1 'polypeptide(L)'
;MKKIFFAILITLLIISCTPTDNAKDIGKREMKEEVNPKSSFTPPADGKITEEQIGKYINVAKELTTEIENMSKKVEEFKKKYNLTEDDMENLDKKDEKIRKEFESIKSNWENIEQSIYKKYNISQDEFEWIAAALTDSVNSEIQKRVEKELSVK
;
A
#
# COMPACT_ATOMS: atom_id res chain seq x y z
N MET A 1 22.33 0.63 2.49
CA MET A 1 21.01 0.50 3.13
C MET A 1 20.12 1.77 3.08
N LYS A 2 20.60 2.94 2.61
CA LYS A 2 19.76 4.15 2.43
C LYS A 2 18.99 4.23 1.10
N LYS A 3 19.45 3.54 0.06
CA LYS A 3 18.84 3.57 -1.28
C LYS A 3 17.67 2.58 -1.47
N ILE A 4 17.52 1.62 -0.56
CA ILE A 4 16.51 0.55 -0.66
C ILE A 4 15.14 1.05 -0.16
N PHE A 5 15.11 1.93 0.84
CA PHE A 5 13.86 2.48 1.40
C PHE A 5 13.11 3.39 0.41
N PHE A 6 13.83 4.21 -0.36
CA PHE A 6 13.23 5.04 -1.41
C PHE A 6 12.82 4.19 -2.63
N ALA A 7 13.53 3.08 -2.88
CA ALA A 7 13.21 2.16 -3.97
C ALA A 7 11.96 1.33 -3.67
N ILE A 8 11.65 0.98 -2.42
CA ILE A 8 10.44 0.21 -2.08
C ILE A 8 9.16 1.07 -2.24
N LEU A 9 9.22 2.35 -1.87
CA LEU A 9 8.11 3.28 -2.08
C LEU A 9 7.87 3.58 -3.57
N ILE A 10 8.93 3.58 -4.39
CA ILE A 10 8.84 3.79 -5.85
C ILE A 10 8.54 2.48 -6.60
N THR A 11 8.96 1.31 -6.13
CA THR A 11 8.75 0.03 -6.83
C THR A 11 7.30 -0.46 -6.78
N LEU A 12 6.52 -0.06 -5.77
CA LEU A 12 5.08 -0.28 -5.74
C LEU A 12 4.31 0.51 -6.82
N LEU A 13 4.91 1.56 -7.40
CA LEU A 13 4.33 2.33 -8.51
C LEU A 13 4.69 1.79 -9.91
N ILE A 14 5.60 0.83 -10.05
CA ILE A 14 6.08 0.37 -11.37
C ILE A 14 5.49 -0.99 -11.79
N ILE A 15 4.73 -1.67 -10.93
CA ILE A 15 3.97 -2.88 -11.33
C ILE A 15 2.74 -2.48 -12.19
N SER A 16 2.35 -1.21 -12.20
CA SER A 16 1.24 -0.70 -13.03
C SER A 16 1.65 -0.08 -14.38
N CYS A 17 2.93 -0.09 -14.75
CA CYS A 17 3.39 0.47 -16.03
C CYS A 17 4.15 -0.55 -16.86
N THR A 18 3.41 -1.46 -17.52
CA THR A 18 3.86 -1.99 -18.81
C THR A 18 3.29 -1.11 -19.92
N PRO A 19 4.13 -0.54 -20.81
CA PRO A 19 3.62 0.19 -21.96
C PRO A 19 3.13 -0.86 -22.95
N THR A 20 1.81 -1.07 -22.99
CA THR A 20 1.21 -1.83 -24.09
C THR A 20 0.53 -0.82 -25.00
N ASP A 21 1.29 -0.38 -26.01
CA ASP A 21 0.73 0.13 -27.24
C ASP A 21 -0.25 -0.92 -27.76
N ASN A 22 -1.55 -0.65 -27.64
CA ASN A 22 -2.55 -0.79 -28.69
C ASN A 22 -3.94 -0.50 -28.11
N ALA A 23 -4.48 0.63 -28.52
CA ALA A 23 -5.87 0.99 -28.35
C ALA A 23 -6.76 0.04 -29.15
N LYS A 24 -7.46 -0.87 -28.46
CA LYS A 24 -8.82 -1.36 -28.75
C LYS A 24 -9.05 -2.64 -27.96
N ASP A 25 -9.91 -2.53 -26.96
CA ASP A 25 -10.92 -3.52 -26.54
C ASP A 25 -11.09 -3.41 -25.02
N ILE A 26 -11.98 -2.51 -24.59
CA ILE A 26 -12.39 -2.39 -23.19
C ILE A 26 -13.41 -3.51 -22.95
N GLY A 27 -12.90 -4.74 -22.88
CA GLY A 27 -13.63 -5.87 -22.38
C GLY A 27 -13.87 -5.68 -20.89
N LYS A 28 -15.14 -5.55 -20.52
CA LYS A 28 -15.67 -5.57 -19.16
C LYS A 28 -14.88 -6.52 -18.26
N ARG A 29 -14.01 -5.99 -17.39
CA ARG A 29 -13.68 -6.67 -16.13
C ARG A 29 -14.71 -6.22 -15.12
N GLU A 30 -15.71 -7.06 -14.91
CA GLU A 30 -16.55 -6.98 -13.71
C GLU A 30 -15.64 -7.26 -12.51
N MET A 31 -15.03 -6.19 -12.00
CA MET A 31 -14.46 -6.16 -10.68
C MET A 31 -15.65 -6.35 -9.74
N LYS A 32 -15.71 -7.49 -9.04
CA LYS A 32 -16.65 -7.66 -7.94
C LYS A 32 -16.21 -6.70 -6.84
N GLU A 33 -16.74 -5.51 -6.96
CA GLU A 33 -16.78 -4.45 -5.97
C GLU A 33 -17.59 -4.99 -4.79
N GLU A 34 -16.94 -5.60 -3.81
CA GLU A 34 -17.48 -5.54 -2.46
C GLU A 34 -17.22 -4.11 -1.96
N VAL A 35 -18.19 -3.26 -2.29
CA VAL A 35 -18.33 -1.88 -1.84
C VAL A 35 -18.22 -1.85 -0.32
N ASN A 36 -17.10 -1.38 0.20
CA ASN A 36 -17.03 -0.87 1.57
C ASN A 36 -17.64 0.55 1.54
N PRO A 37 -18.82 0.79 2.13
CA PRO A 37 -19.53 2.05 1.92
C PRO A 37 -18.90 3.17 2.77
N LYS A 38 -18.40 4.20 2.08
CA LYS A 38 -17.95 5.54 2.54
C LYS A 38 -16.45 5.71 2.83
N SER A 39 -15.74 6.03 1.76
CA SER A 39 -15.08 7.34 1.69
C SER A 39 -15.14 7.83 0.25
N SER A 40 -16.11 8.67 -0.09
CA SER A 40 -16.04 9.44 -1.34
C SER A 40 -15.09 10.61 -1.12
N PHE A 41 -13.81 10.33 -0.86
CA PHE A 41 -12.82 11.37 -0.72
C PHE A 41 -12.81 12.18 -2.02
N THR A 42 -13.01 13.49 -1.90
CA THR A 42 -12.96 14.41 -3.06
C THR A 42 -11.70 15.24 -2.90
N PRO A 43 -10.71 15.07 -3.79
CA PRO A 43 -9.50 15.89 -3.78
C PRO A 43 -9.80 17.39 -3.79
N PRO A 44 -9.02 18.21 -3.06
CA PRO A 44 -9.03 19.66 -3.21
C PRO A 44 -8.82 20.07 -4.67
N ALA A 45 -9.67 20.98 -5.17
CA ALA A 45 -9.61 21.43 -6.56
C ALA A 45 -8.31 22.17 -6.92
N ASP A 46 -7.60 22.69 -5.92
CA ASP A 46 -6.31 23.37 -6.08
C ASP A 46 -5.11 22.41 -6.01
N GLY A 47 -5.34 21.12 -5.79
CA GLY A 47 -4.31 20.09 -5.71
C GLY A 47 -3.39 20.21 -4.49
N LYS A 48 -3.71 21.08 -3.52
CA LYS A 48 -2.86 21.31 -2.35
C LYS A 48 -3.20 20.38 -1.22
N ILE A 49 -2.16 19.80 -0.63
CA ILE A 49 -2.29 19.02 0.61
C ILE A 49 -2.41 20.01 1.78
N THR A 50 -3.35 19.75 2.70
CA THR A 50 -3.51 20.57 3.90
C THR A 50 -2.59 20.11 5.05
N GLU A 51 -2.35 20.98 6.02
CA GLU A 51 -1.60 20.66 7.24
C GLU A 51 -2.22 19.54 8.07
N GLU A 52 -3.55 19.44 8.08
CA GLU A 52 -4.26 18.33 8.74
C GLU A 52 -4.00 17.01 8.00
N GLN A 53 -4.12 17.03 6.67
CA GLN A 53 -3.89 15.86 5.82
C GLN A 53 -2.48 15.32 5.97
N ILE A 54 -1.46 16.20 6.01
CA ILE A 54 -0.10 15.74 6.15
C ILE A 54 0.19 15.12 7.51
N GLY A 55 -0.40 15.66 8.58
CA GLY A 55 -0.28 15.07 9.92
C GLY A 55 -0.85 13.65 9.98
N LYS A 56 -2.03 13.43 9.39
CA LYS A 56 -2.65 12.09 9.29
C LYS A 56 -1.79 11.15 8.44
N TYR A 57 -1.36 11.61 7.26
CA TYR A 57 -0.53 10.85 6.33
C TYR A 57 0.76 10.34 6.97
N ILE A 58 1.51 11.23 7.66
CA ILE A 58 2.79 10.86 8.28
C ILE A 58 2.58 9.82 9.38
N ASN A 59 1.53 9.96 10.19
CA ASN A 59 1.24 9.01 11.25
C ASN A 59 0.86 7.63 10.70
N VAL A 60 -0.01 7.59 9.68
CA VAL A 60 -0.36 6.34 8.98
C VAL A 60 0.88 5.71 8.35
N ALA A 61 1.70 6.49 7.64
CA ALA A 61 2.89 5.97 6.96
C ALA A 61 3.89 5.34 7.95
N LYS A 62 4.10 5.94 9.13
CA LYS A 62 4.96 5.38 10.19
C LYS A 62 4.43 4.06 10.75
N GLU A 63 3.14 3.99 11.03
CA GLU A 63 2.54 2.79 11.61
C GLU A 63 2.44 1.65 10.59
N LEU A 64 2.02 1.96 9.35
CA LEU A 64 2.05 1.00 8.25
C LEU A 64 3.46 0.46 8.00
N THR A 65 4.50 1.32 8.02
CA THR A 65 5.89 0.86 7.86
C THR A 65 6.27 -0.17 8.93
N THR A 66 5.91 0.10 10.19
CA THR A 66 6.18 -0.81 11.30
C THR A 66 5.44 -2.15 11.12
N GLU A 67 4.18 -2.10 10.72
CA GLU A 67 3.38 -3.31 10.52
C GLU A 67 3.77 -4.10 9.27
N ILE A 68 4.27 -3.44 8.22
CA ILE A 68 4.88 -4.09 7.05
C ILE A 68 6.11 -4.88 7.46
N GLU A 69 6.98 -4.33 8.33
CA GLU A 69 8.14 -5.07 8.85
C GLU A 69 7.72 -6.30 9.67
N ASN A 70 6.66 -6.19 10.48
CA ASN A 70 6.10 -7.33 11.21
C ASN A 70 5.47 -8.36 10.29
N MET A 71 4.77 -7.92 9.25
CA MET A 71 4.15 -8.78 8.25
C MET A 71 5.20 -9.53 7.42
N SER A 72 6.28 -8.86 7.04
CA SER A 72 7.41 -9.48 6.35
C SER A 72 8.01 -10.63 7.16
N LYS A 73 8.17 -10.46 8.48
CA LYS A 73 8.62 -11.56 9.37
C LYS A 73 7.64 -12.72 9.38
N LYS A 74 6.33 -12.45 9.48
CA LYS A 74 5.28 -13.50 9.44
C LYS A 74 5.31 -14.29 8.13
N VAL A 75 5.48 -13.62 6.99
CA VAL A 75 5.60 -14.28 5.68
C VAL A 75 6.87 -15.12 5.60
N GLU A 76 7.99 -14.62 6.11
CA GLU A 76 9.26 -15.38 6.16
C GLU A 76 9.17 -16.61 7.07
N GLU A 77 8.50 -16.49 8.22
CA GLU A 77 8.21 -17.63 9.10
C GLU A 77 7.31 -18.66 8.43
N PHE A 78 6.28 -18.22 7.71
CA PHE A 78 5.40 -19.07 6.92
C PHE A 78 6.18 -19.83 5.82
N LYS A 79 7.02 -19.13 5.06
CA LYS A 79 7.89 -19.76 4.04
C LYS A 79 8.80 -20.81 4.65
N LYS A 80 9.45 -20.50 5.77
CA LYS A 80 10.32 -21.46 6.48
C LYS A 80 9.56 -22.67 7.00
N LYS A 81 8.37 -22.46 7.59
CA LYS A 81 7.52 -23.53 8.13
C LYS A 81 7.15 -24.57 7.07
N TYR A 82 6.93 -24.13 5.84
CA TYR A 82 6.52 -24.99 4.73
C TYR A 82 7.63 -25.26 3.69
N ASN A 83 8.86 -24.80 3.96
CA ASN A 83 10.00 -24.87 3.06
C ASN A 83 9.68 -24.37 1.64
N LEU A 84 9.04 -23.22 1.55
CA LEU A 84 8.60 -22.59 0.30
C LEU A 84 9.68 -21.67 -0.27
N THR A 85 9.86 -21.73 -1.59
CA THR A 85 10.66 -20.76 -2.37
C THR A 85 9.82 -19.53 -2.75
N GLU A 86 10.42 -18.54 -3.44
CA GLU A 86 9.64 -17.44 -4.03
C GLU A 86 8.70 -17.96 -5.14
N ASP A 87 9.19 -18.84 -6.02
CA ASP A 87 8.36 -19.48 -7.07
C ASP A 87 7.15 -20.20 -6.47
N ASP A 88 7.31 -20.80 -5.30
CA ASP A 88 6.21 -21.45 -4.57
C ASP A 88 5.18 -20.45 -4.04
N MET A 89 5.62 -19.25 -3.63
CA MET A 89 4.73 -18.17 -3.21
C MET A 89 3.97 -17.57 -4.40
N GLU A 90 4.61 -17.46 -5.57
CA GLU A 90 3.95 -17.02 -6.81
C GLU A 90 2.92 -18.04 -7.32
N ASN A 91 3.12 -19.33 -7.01
CA ASN A 91 2.25 -20.44 -7.41
C ASN A 91 1.52 -21.07 -6.22
N LEU A 92 1.17 -20.26 -5.21
CA LEU A 92 0.57 -20.76 -3.97
C LEU A 92 -0.79 -21.45 -4.20
N ASP A 93 -1.51 -21.06 -5.26
CA ASP A 93 -2.76 -21.68 -5.70
C ASP A 93 -2.62 -23.18 -5.99
N LYS A 94 -1.44 -23.61 -6.43
CA LYS A 94 -1.09 -25.02 -6.71
C LYS A 94 -0.63 -25.80 -5.47
N LYS A 95 -0.49 -25.15 -4.32
CA LYS A 95 -0.10 -25.78 -3.07
C LYS A 95 -1.29 -26.41 -2.35
N ASP A 96 -0.97 -27.24 -1.36
CA ASP A 96 -1.97 -27.89 -0.51
C ASP A 96 -2.91 -26.88 0.14
N GLU A 97 -4.16 -27.29 0.31
CA GLU A 97 -5.22 -26.43 0.86
C GLU A 97 -4.86 -25.83 2.23
N LYS A 98 -4.17 -26.61 3.07
CA LYS A 98 -3.69 -26.16 4.38
C LYS A 98 -2.74 -24.96 4.26
N ILE A 99 -1.80 -25.02 3.32
CA ILE A 99 -0.80 -23.97 3.08
C ILE A 99 -1.52 -22.71 2.59
N ARG A 100 -2.45 -22.86 1.63
CA ARG A 100 -3.26 -21.74 1.13
C ARG A 100 -4.07 -21.08 2.24
N LYS A 101 -4.81 -21.86 3.03
CA LYS A 101 -5.66 -21.35 4.12
C LYS A 101 -4.86 -20.58 5.17
N GLU A 102 -3.66 -21.06 5.51
CA GLU A 102 -2.80 -20.35 6.46
C GLU A 102 -2.29 -19.03 5.88
N PHE A 103 -1.92 -18.99 4.60
CA PHE A 103 -1.54 -17.73 3.95
C PHE A 103 -2.70 -16.75 3.80
N GLU A 104 -3.90 -17.22 3.47
CA GLU A 104 -5.11 -16.39 3.45
C GLU A 104 -5.40 -15.79 4.84
N SER A 105 -5.13 -16.52 5.92
CA SER A 105 -5.23 -15.98 7.27
C SER A 105 -4.20 -14.86 7.53
N ILE A 106 -3.00 -14.95 6.96
CA ILE A 106 -1.98 -13.90 7.04
C ILE A 106 -2.45 -12.64 6.31
N LYS A 107 -2.99 -12.79 5.09
CA LYS A 107 -3.56 -11.68 4.30
C LYS A 107 -4.73 -11.02 5.02
N SER A 108 -5.70 -11.79 5.50
CA SER A 108 -6.84 -11.23 6.22
C SER A 108 -6.42 -10.49 7.49
N ASN A 109 -5.40 -10.99 8.21
CA ASN A 109 -4.84 -10.27 9.33
C ASN A 109 -4.17 -8.95 8.90
N TRP A 110 -3.48 -8.91 7.75
CA TRP A 110 -2.94 -7.67 7.20
C TRP A 110 -4.05 -6.65 6.88
N GLU A 111 -5.09 -7.06 6.15
CA GLU A 111 -6.21 -6.19 5.78
C GLU A 111 -6.87 -5.57 7.01
N ASN A 112 -7.07 -6.35 8.07
CA ASN A 112 -7.63 -5.84 9.33
C ASN A 112 -6.72 -4.82 10.01
N ILE A 113 -5.39 -5.05 10.01
CA ILE A 113 -4.41 -4.12 10.56
C ILE A 113 -4.45 -2.80 9.77
N GLU A 114 -4.35 -2.88 8.45
CA GLU A 114 -4.35 -1.72 7.56
C GLU A 114 -5.62 -0.87 7.74
N GLN A 115 -6.79 -1.49 7.70
CA GLN A 115 -8.06 -0.80 7.93
C GLN A 115 -8.17 -0.18 9.33
N SER A 116 -7.59 -0.84 10.35
CA SER A 116 -7.57 -0.29 11.71
C SER A 116 -6.71 0.97 11.83
N ILE A 117 -5.60 1.03 11.09
CA ILE A 117 -4.69 2.19 11.06
C ILE A 117 -5.36 3.37 10.38
N TYR A 118 -5.97 3.17 9.20
CA TYR A 118 -6.74 4.21 8.51
C TYR A 118 -7.85 4.77 9.42
N LYS A 119 -8.62 3.88 10.07
CA LYS A 119 -9.67 4.27 11.01
C LYS A 119 -9.12 5.03 12.22
N LYS A 120 -7.99 4.61 12.79
CA LYS A 120 -7.34 5.24 13.95
C LYS A 120 -6.98 6.71 13.67
N TYR A 121 -6.54 7.02 12.46
CA TYR A 121 -6.13 8.37 12.07
C TYR A 121 -7.19 9.16 11.31
N ASN A 122 -8.41 8.60 11.19
CA ASN A 122 -9.53 9.24 10.52
C ASN A 122 -9.15 9.76 9.12
N ILE A 123 -8.54 8.88 8.34
CA ILE A 123 -8.14 9.07 6.95
C ILE A 123 -8.56 7.83 6.19
N SER A 124 -9.15 8.02 5.02
CA SER A 124 -9.49 6.89 4.14
C SER A 124 -8.29 6.44 3.32
N GLN A 125 -8.34 5.21 2.81
CA GLN A 125 -7.32 4.71 1.88
C GLN A 125 -7.21 5.63 0.64
N ASP A 126 -8.33 5.99 0.01
CA ASP A 126 -8.36 6.90 -1.15
C ASP A 126 -7.70 8.27 -0.85
N GLU A 127 -7.93 8.83 0.34
CA GLU A 127 -7.28 10.07 0.76
C GLU A 127 -5.78 9.88 0.99
N PHE A 128 -5.38 8.77 1.62
CA PHE A 128 -3.97 8.44 1.84
C PHE A 128 -3.20 8.26 0.53
N GLU A 129 -3.78 7.52 -0.42
CA GLU A 129 -3.23 7.29 -1.77
C GLU A 129 -3.18 8.59 -2.58
N TRP A 130 -4.23 9.42 -2.49
CA TRP A 130 -4.23 10.73 -3.14
C TRP A 130 -3.13 11.64 -2.60
N ILE A 131 -2.92 11.70 -1.27
CA ILE A 131 -1.83 12.49 -0.68
C ILE A 131 -0.48 11.95 -1.18
N ALA A 132 -0.28 10.64 -1.22
CA ALA A 132 0.95 10.03 -1.74
C ALA A 132 1.24 10.47 -3.18
N ALA A 133 0.21 10.50 -4.04
CA ALA A 133 0.33 10.99 -5.42
C ALA A 133 0.61 12.50 -5.47
N ALA A 134 -0.17 13.30 -4.73
CA ALA A 134 -0.06 14.77 -4.71
C ALA A 134 1.28 15.27 -4.16
N LEU A 135 1.99 14.47 -3.35
CA LEU A 135 3.36 14.78 -2.89
C LEU A 135 4.39 14.80 -4.02
N THR A 136 4.06 14.24 -5.19
CA THR A 136 4.94 14.30 -6.38
C THR A 136 4.79 15.61 -7.17
N ASP A 137 3.73 16.37 -6.91
CA ASP A 137 3.46 17.63 -7.59
C ASP A 137 4.26 18.79 -6.99
N SER A 138 4.78 19.65 -7.86
CA SER A 138 5.60 20.81 -7.46
C SER A 138 4.86 21.81 -6.58
N VAL A 139 3.52 21.87 -6.66
CA VAL A 139 2.68 22.72 -5.80
C VAL A 139 2.79 22.33 -4.32
N ASN A 140 3.19 21.09 -4.03
CA ASN A 140 3.33 20.54 -2.69
C ASN A 140 4.81 20.37 -2.26
N SER A 141 5.78 21.01 -2.92
CA SER A 141 7.21 20.78 -2.70
C SER A 141 7.68 21.01 -1.25
N GLU A 142 7.12 21.99 -0.55
CA GLU A 142 7.46 22.23 0.86
C GLU A 142 6.89 21.15 1.78
N ILE A 143 5.69 20.66 1.47
CA ILE A 143 5.06 19.55 2.18
C ILE A 143 5.85 18.25 1.94
N GLN A 144 6.29 18.01 0.70
CA GLN A 144 7.16 16.89 0.34
C GLN A 144 8.43 16.86 1.19
N LYS A 145 9.16 17.99 1.26
CA LYS A 145 10.39 18.10 2.08
C LYS A 145 10.13 17.78 3.56
N ARG A 146 8.98 18.21 4.09
CA ARG A 146 8.60 17.90 5.46
C ARG A 146 8.35 16.41 5.65
N VAL A 147 7.58 15.77 4.77
CA VAL A 147 7.34 14.32 4.81
C VAL A 147 8.65 13.56 4.75
N GLU A 148 9.53 13.91 3.81
CA GLU A 148 10.85 13.30 3.67
C GLU A 148 11.65 13.39 4.97
N LYS A 149 11.67 14.56 5.61
CA LYS A 149 12.34 14.77 6.90
C LYS A 149 11.74 13.89 7.99
N GLU A 150 10.41 13.85 8.11
CA GLU A 150 9.72 13.13 9.18
C GLU A 150 9.74 11.61 9.02
N LEU A 151 9.81 11.10 7.79
CA LEU A 151 9.86 9.66 7.49
C LEU A 151 11.30 9.13 7.33
N SER A 152 12.30 10.01 7.21
CA SER A 152 13.72 9.60 7.15
C SER A 152 14.33 9.28 8.51
N VAL A 153 13.64 9.58 9.61
CA VAL A 153 14.13 9.32 10.97
C VAL A 153 13.94 7.84 11.29
N LYS A 154 15.06 7.12 11.40
CA LYS A 154 15.16 5.76 11.93
C LYS A 154 15.35 5.78 13.44
#